data_AF-A0A0F8G0M9-F1
#
_entry.id   AF-A0A0F8G0M9-F1
#
_cell.length_a   1.000
_cell.length_b   1.000
_cell.length_c   1.000
_cell.angle_alpha   90.00
_cell.angle_beta   90.00
_cell.angle_gamma   90.00
#
_symmetry.space_group_name_H-M   'P 1'
#
loop_
_entity.id
_entity.type
_entity.pdbx_description
1 polymer ?
#
loop_
_entity_poly.entity_id
_entity_poly.type
_entity_poly.pdbx_seq_one_letter_code
_entity_poly.pdbx_strand_id
1 'polypeptide(L)'
;MIELKAESVYNYLITIANSPKNTVTYGKMEEKCGLEHNPKNLQQLTDILNLIVIYNRLKGEPFLAALVVNKHGMPGDGFFRTLSYIDVKVENNIDFFVKEIERIKAHKWEKWNWNIID
;
A
#
# COMPACT_ATOMS: atom_id res chain seq x y z
N MET A 1 22.39 -5.16 -3.95
CA MET A 1 21.26 -4.21 -3.83
C MET A 1 20.00 -5.04 -3.95
N ILE A 2 19.13 -5.06 -2.94
CA ILE A 2 17.88 -5.82 -3.02
C ILE A 2 16.94 -5.04 -3.93
N GLU A 3 16.52 -5.66 -5.03
CA GLU A 3 15.49 -5.09 -5.91
C GLU A 3 14.12 -5.45 -5.32
N LEU A 4 13.42 -4.45 -4.80
CA LEU A 4 12.10 -4.64 -4.22
C LEU A 4 11.06 -4.84 -5.33
N LYS A 5 10.41 -6.00 -5.35
CA LYS A 5 9.37 -6.32 -6.35
C LYS A 5 7.99 -5.93 -5.86
N ALA A 6 7.26 -5.17 -6.69
CA ALA A 6 5.88 -4.76 -6.39
C ALA A 6 4.95 -5.94 -6.11
N GLU A 7 5.06 -7.02 -6.89
CA GLU A 7 4.32 -8.26 -6.67
C GLU A 7 4.49 -8.82 -5.25
N SER A 8 5.73 -8.85 -4.74
CA SER A 8 6.02 -9.40 -3.41
C SER A 8 5.39 -8.54 -2.30
N VAL A 9 5.46 -7.21 -2.44
CA VAL A 9 4.82 -6.26 -1.53
C VAL A 9 3.31 -6.41 -1.58
N TYR A 10 2.73 -6.46 -2.77
CA TYR A 10 1.30 -6.61 -3.00
C TYR A 10 0.73 -7.87 -2.35
N ASN A 11 1.34 -9.02 -2.63
CA ASN A 11 0.93 -10.31 -2.07
C ASN A 11 1.07 -10.34 -0.54
N TYR A 12 2.06 -9.64 0.01
CA TYR A 12 2.16 -9.49 1.45
C TYR A 12 1.04 -8.60 2.03
N LEU A 13 0.70 -7.48 1.37
CA LEU A 13 -0.41 -6.64 1.80
C LEU A 13 -1.75 -7.38 1.75
N ILE A 14 -1.97 -8.28 0.79
CA ILE A 14 -3.13 -9.20 0.79
C ILE A 14 -3.12 -10.09 2.03
N THR A 15 -1.97 -10.59 2.45
CA THR A 15 -1.85 -11.38 3.68
C THR A 15 -2.24 -10.54 4.90
N ILE A 16 -1.85 -9.27 4.94
CA ILE A 16 -2.23 -8.33 6.00
C ILE A 16 -3.73 -8.02 5.97
N ALA A 17 -4.32 -7.80 4.79
CA ALA A 17 -5.75 -7.54 4.59
C ALA A 17 -6.63 -8.67 5.13
N ASN A 18 -6.14 -9.91 5.05
CA ASN A 18 -6.82 -11.10 5.58
C ASN A 18 -6.45 -11.43 7.04
N SER A 19 -5.60 -10.61 7.68
CA SER A 19 -5.13 -10.85 9.05
C SER A 19 -5.95 -10.07 10.08
N PRO A 20 -6.04 -10.52 11.35
CA PRO A 20 -6.74 -9.79 12.40
C PRO A 20 -6.18 -8.38 12.68
N LYS A 21 -4.88 -8.16 12.46
CA LYS A 21 -4.20 -6.86 12.71
C LYS A 21 -4.51 -5.82 11.64
N ASN A 22 -4.84 -6.24 10.41
CA ASN A 22 -5.31 -5.41 9.28
C ASN A 22 -4.41 -4.22 8.88
N THR A 23 -3.29 -3.96 9.53
CA THR A 23 -2.35 -2.88 9.20
C THR A 23 -0.94 -3.31 9.54
N VAL A 24 0.04 -2.63 8.93
CA VAL A 24 1.47 -2.86 9.13
C VAL A 24 2.20 -1.51 9.14
N THR A 25 3.21 -1.36 9.99
CA THR A 25 3.98 -0.11 10.04
C THR A 25 5.05 -0.09 8.95
N TYR A 26 5.49 1.10 8.52
CA TYR A 26 6.62 1.24 7.58
C TYR A 26 7.86 0.44 8.01
N GLY A 27 8.27 0.53 9.28
CA GLY A 27 9.43 -0.23 9.78
C GLY A 27 9.26 -1.76 9.68
N LYS A 28 8.03 -2.28 9.90
CA LYS A 28 7.75 -3.71 9.70
C LYS A 28 7.71 -4.10 8.24
N MET A 29 7.29 -3.19 7.35
CA MET A 29 7.37 -3.40 5.92
C MET A 29 8.82 -3.44 5.44
N GLU A 30 9.67 -2.53 5.92
CA GLU A 30 11.11 -2.54 5.64
C GLU A 30 11.74 -3.86 6.09
N GLU A 31 11.50 -4.30 7.33
CA GLU A 31 11.95 -5.59 7.86
C GLU A 31 11.46 -6.76 6.99
N LYS A 32 10.16 -6.79 6.65
CA LYS A 32 9.59 -7.84 5.79
C LYS A 32 10.25 -7.91 4.41
N CYS A 33 10.68 -6.76 3.90
CA CYS A 33 11.32 -6.64 2.60
C CYS A 33 12.85 -6.83 2.67
N GLY A 34 13.42 -7.07 3.85
CA GLY A 34 14.87 -7.18 4.05
C GLY A 34 15.62 -5.86 3.87
N LEU A 35 14.94 -4.73 4.09
CA LEU A 35 15.50 -3.39 3.93
C LEU A 35 16.00 -2.85 5.27
N GLU A 36 17.24 -2.37 5.29
CA GLU A 36 17.75 -1.56 6.40
C GLU A 36 17.08 -0.19 6.42
N HIS A 37 16.76 0.32 7.61
CA HIS A 37 16.12 1.62 7.75
C HIS A 37 17.07 2.75 7.35
N ASN A 38 16.82 3.38 6.20
CA ASN A 38 17.51 4.57 5.73
C ASN A 38 16.64 5.30 4.68
N PRO A 39 16.92 6.59 4.40
CA PRO A 39 16.09 7.38 3.48
C PRO A 39 15.95 6.78 2.07
N LYS A 40 16.99 6.13 1.55
CA LYS A 40 16.99 5.55 0.20
C LYS A 40 16.05 4.34 0.13
N ASN A 41 16.10 3.46 1.11
CA ASN A 41 15.25 2.27 1.17
C ASN A 41 13.79 2.64 1.46
N LEU A 42 13.56 3.65 2.31
CA LEU A 42 12.23 4.18 2.56
C LEU A 42 11.62 4.78 1.27
N GLN A 43 12.43 5.48 0.46
CA GLN A 43 11.99 5.99 -0.84
C GLN A 43 11.62 4.83 -1.78
N GLN A 44 12.46 3.80 -1.89
CA GLN A 44 12.16 2.62 -2.72
C GLN A 44 10.86 1.93 -2.30
N LEU A 45 10.63 1.73 -1.00
CA LEU A 45 9.36 1.20 -0.49
C LEU A 45 8.18 2.10 -0.86
N THR A 46 8.33 3.42 -0.69
CA THR A 46 7.29 4.40 -1.03
C THR A 46 6.93 4.37 -2.51
N ASP A 47 7.93 4.25 -3.40
CA ASP A 47 7.71 4.17 -4.85
C ASP A 47 6.91 2.92 -5.22
N ILE A 48 7.21 1.78 -4.60
CA ILE A 48 6.45 0.54 -4.79
C ILE A 48 5.02 0.67 -4.26
N LEU A 49 4.82 1.29 -3.10
CA LEU A 49 3.47 1.52 -2.57
C LEU A 49 2.66 2.45 -3.46
N ASN A 50 3.28 3.48 -4.05
CA ASN A 50 2.63 4.36 -5.02
C ASN A 50 2.24 3.59 -6.30
N LEU A 51 3.11 2.72 -6.80
CA LEU A 51 2.79 1.85 -7.93
C LEU A 51 1.60 0.93 -7.63
N ILE A 52 1.51 0.40 -6.42
CA ILE A 52 0.37 -0.41 -5.97
C ILE A 52 -0.92 0.42 -5.94
N VAL A 53 -0.88 1.68 -5.48
CA VAL A 53 -2.05 2.59 -5.51
C VAL A 53 -2.56 2.76 -6.95
N ILE A 54 -1.63 2.99 -7.90
CA ILE A 54 -1.96 3.14 -9.32
C ILE A 54 -2.57 1.83 -9.86
N TYR A 55 -1.97 0.69 -9.53
CA TYR A 55 -2.49 -0.62 -9.94
C TYR A 55 -3.92 -0.87 -9.42
N ASN A 56 -4.16 -0.65 -8.13
CA ASN A 56 -5.49 -0.82 -7.54
C ASN A 56 -6.51 0.11 -8.22
N ARG A 57 -6.12 1.35 -8.54
CA ARG A 57 -6.98 2.28 -9.30
C ARG A 57 -7.37 1.72 -10.66
N LEU A 58 -6.41 1.22 -11.43
CA LEU A 58 -6.63 0.67 -12.77
C LEU A 58 -7.52 -0.58 -12.74
N LYS A 59 -7.42 -1.39 -11.67
CA LYS A 59 -8.24 -2.58 -11.46
C LYS A 59 -9.61 -2.28 -10.84
N GLY A 60 -9.86 -1.06 -10.39
CA GLY A 60 -11.07 -0.71 -9.65
C GLY A 60 -11.14 -1.33 -8.25
N GLU A 61 -9.99 -1.68 -7.68
CA GLU A 61 -9.85 -2.30 -6.37
C GLU A 61 -9.73 -1.24 -5.26
N PRO A 62 -9.96 -1.63 -3.99
CA PRO A 62 -9.55 -0.83 -2.84
C PRO A 62 -8.02 -0.65 -2.78
N PHE A 63 -7.55 0.43 -2.18
CA PHE A 63 -6.13 0.80 -2.13
C PHE A 63 -5.39 0.06 -1.02
N LEU A 64 -4.76 -1.08 -1.34
CA LEU A 64 -4.02 -1.89 -0.36
C LEU A 64 -2.92 -1.14 0.38
N ALA A 65 -2.29 -0.15 -0.27
CA ALA A 65 -1.25 0.67 0.35
C ALA A 65 -1.77 1.45 1.59
N ALA A 66 -3.08 1.62 1.76
CA ALA A 66 -3.67 2.19 2.97
C ALA A 66 -3.35 1.36 4.22
N LEU A 67 -3.07 0.05 4.09
CA LEU A 67 -2.70 -0.80 5.22
C LEU A 67 -1.32 -0.47 5.80
N VAL A 68 -0.49 0.29 5.09
CA VAL A 68 0.84 0.71 5.55
C VAL A 68 0.75 2.04 6.29
N VAL A 69 0.92 1.97 7.61
CA VAL A 69 0.65 3.08 8.52
C VAL A 69 1.91 3.63 9.19
N ASN A 70 1.87 4.91 9.53
CA ASN A 70 2.87 5.57 10.35
C ASN A 70 2.67 5.24 11.85
N LYS A 71 3.47 5.87 12.72
CA LYS A 71 3.40 5.69 14.19
C LYS A 71 2.05 6.12 14.82
N HIS A 72 1.23 6.87 14.09
CA HIS A 72 -0.11 7.31 14.51
C HIS A 72 -1.22 6.36 14.03
N GLY A 73 -0.88 5.26 13.35
CA GLY A 73 -1.88 4.30 12.84
C GLY A 73 -2.63 4.77 11.60
N MET A 74 -2.11 5.80 10.90
CA MET A 74 -2.69 6.35 9.67
C MET A 74 -1.75 6.14 8.47
N PRO A 75 -2.26 6.06 7.23
CA PRO A 75 -1.43 6.19 6.04
C PRO A 75 -0.61 7.48 6.08
N GLY A 76 0.60 7.44 5.52
CA GLY A 76 1.46 8.62 5.43
C GLY A 76 0.95 9.62 4.38
N ASP A 77 1.38 10.89 4.48
CA ASP A 77 0.96 11.94 3.54
C ASP A 77 1.25 11.62 2.07
N GLY A 78 2.32 10.84 1.82
CA GLY A 78 2.65 10.35 0.48
C GLY A 78 1.50 9.57 -0.17
N PHE A 79 0.80 8.74 0.59
CA PHE A 79 -0.36 7.99 0.11
C PHE A 79 -1.49 8.91 -0.35
N PHE A 80 -1.88 9.89 0.48
CA PHE A 80 -2.95 10.84 0.13
C PHE A 80 -2.57 11.76 -1.03
N ARG A 81 -1.30 12.16 -1.13
CA ARG A 81 -0.80 12.86 -2.33
C ARG A 81 -0.93 12.00 -3.57
N THR A 82 -0.54 10.73 -3.52
CA THR A 82 -0.69 9.79 -4.66
C THR A 82 -2.14 9.64 -5.07
N LEU A 83 -3.08 9.52 -4.12
CA LEU A 83 -4.52 9.52 -4.42
C LEU A 83 -4.96 10.77 -5.19
N SER A 84 -4.50 11.95 -4.78
CA SER A 84 -4.78 13.19 -5.52
C SER A 84 -4.19 13.19 -6.93
N TYR A 85 -3.00 12.60 -7.13
CA TYR A 85 -2.37 12.49 -8.46
C TYR A 85 -3.13 11.55 -9.41
N ILE A 86 -3.89 10.60 -8.88
CA ILE A 86 -4.72 9.67 -9.66
C ILE A 86 -6.22 10.05 -9.62
N ASP A 87 -6.51 11.33 -9.41
CA ASP A 87 -7.85 11.92 -9.41
C ASP A 87 -8.84 11.32 -8.39
N VAL A 88 -8.33 10.83 -7.26
CA VAL A 88 -9.15 10.40 -6.12
C VAL A 88 -9.24 11.53 -5.11
N LYS A 89 -10.41 12.18 -5.04
CA LYS A 89 -10.69 13.25 -4.08
C LYS A 89 -10.91 12.67 -2.68
N VAL A 90 -10.12 13.12 -1.72
CA VAL A 90 -10.24 12.78 -0.31
C VAL A 90 -10.54 14.06 0.47
N GLU A 91 -11.76 14.19 1.00
CA GLU A 91 -12.18 15.36 1.78
C GLU A 91 -11.74 15.26 3.25
N ASN A 92 -11.85 14.06 3.82
CA ASN A 92 -11.43 13.75 5.18
C ASN A 92 -10.59 12.47 5.17
N ASN A 93 -9.33 12.59 5.54
CA ASN A 93 -8.37 11.49 5.52
C ASN A 93 -8.72 10.35 6.48
N ILE A 94 -9.31 10.66 7.65
CA ILE A 94 -9.70 9.66 8.65
C ILE A 94 -10.91 8.88 8.15
N ASP A 95 -11.96 9.59 7.74
CA ASP A 95 -13.19 8.94 7.27
C ASP A 95 -12.93 8.11 6.01
N PHE A 96 -12.09 8.62 5.10
CA PHE A 96 -11.63 7.87 3.95
C PHE A 96 -10.89 6.61 4.37
N PHE A 97 -9.91 6.72 5.27
CA PHE A 97 -9.11 5.58 5.71
C PHE A 97 -9.98 4.49 6.36
N VAL A 98 -10.91 4.85 7.25
CA VAL A 98 -11.81 3.89 7.90
C VAL A 98 -12.64 3.13 6.86
N LYS A 99 -13.27 3.85 5.92
CA LYS A 99 -14.04 3.24 4.82
C LYS A 99 -13.17 2.38 3.91
N GLU A 100 -11.94 2.81 3.66
CA GLU A 100 -11.02 2.09 2.80
C GLU A 100 -10.60 0.75 3.42
N ILE A 101 -10.34 0.73 4.74
CA ILE A 101 -10.09 -0.50 5.48
C ILE A 101 -11.27 -1.46 5.41
N GLU A 102 -12.51 -0.97 5.51
CA GLU A 102 -13.71 -1.80 5.36
C GLU A 102 -13.82 -2.39 3.94
N ARG A 103 -13.59 -1.56 2.92
CA ARG A 103 -13.57 -2.00 1.52
C ARG A 103 -12.50 -3.07 1.28
N ILE A 104 -11.30 -2.88 1.82
CA ILE A 104 -10.19 -3.84 1.71
C ILE A 104 -10.57 -5.20 2.32
N LYS A 105 -11.23 -5.19 3.48
CA LYS A 105 -11.68 -6.42 4.16
C LYS A 105 -12.79 -7.16 3.41
N ALA A 106 -13.69 -6.41 2.79
CA ALA A 106 -14.80 -6.98 2.02
C ALA A 106 -14.36 -7.49 0.64
N HIS A 107 -13.19 -7.08 0.16
CA HIS A 107 -12.71 -7.40 -1.18
C HIS A 107 -12.12 -8.82 -1.26
N LYS A 108 -12.39 -9.52 -2.36
CA LYS A 108 -11.81 -10.83 -2.67
C LYS A 108 -10.53 -10.63 -3.47
N TRP A 109 -9.40 -10.71 -2.79
CA TRP A 109 -8.10 -10.44 -3.37
C TRP A 109 -7.62 -11.54 -4.33
N GLU A 110 -7.11 -11.11 -5.47
CA GLU A 110 -6.32 -11.93 -6.38
C GLU A 110 -4.84 -11.55 -6.27
N LYS A 111 -3.94 -12.48 -6.63
CA LYS A 111 -2.51 -12.18 -6.68
C LYS A 111 -2.21 -11.13 -7.75
N TRP A 112 -1.11 -10.41 -7.55
CA TRP A 112 -0.60 -9.48 -8.56
C TRP A 112 -0.48 -10.16 -9.92
N ASN A 113 -1.06 -9.55 -10.96
CA ASN A 113 -1.04 -10.11 -12.31
C ASN A 113 -0.68 -9.06 -13.38
N TRP A 114 0.02 -7.98 -12.97
CA TRP A 114 0.52 -6.99 -13.92
C TRP A 114 1.80 -7.50 -14.58
N ASN A 115 1.64 -8.09 -15.76
CA ASN A 115 2.73 -8.28 -16.71
C ASN A 115 2.78 -7.02 -17.58
N ILE A 116 3.71 -6.11 -17.30
CA ILE A 116 4.13 -5.16 -18.33
C ILE A 116 4.98 -5.98 -19.29
N ILE A 117 4.34 -6.50 -20.35
CA ILE A 117 5.06 -6.92 -21.54
C ILE A 117 5.26 -5.60 -22.30
N ASP A 118 6.48 -5.07 -22.24
CA ASP A 118 6.92 -4.02 -23.17
C ASP A 118 6.79 -4.50 -24.62
#